data_AF-A0A6A4FQ21-F1
#
_entry.id   AF-A0A6A4FQ21-F1
#
_cell.length_a   1.000
_cell.length_b   1.000
_cell.length_c   1.000
_cell.angle_alpha   90.00
_cell.angle_beta   90.00
_cell.angle_gamma   90.00
#
_symmetry.space_group_name_H-M   'P 1'
#
loop_
_entity.id
_entity.type
_entity.pdbx_description
1 polymer ?
#
loop_
_entity_poly.entity_id
_entity_poly.type
_entity_poly.pdbx_seq_one_letter_code
_entity_poly.pdbx_strand_id
1 'polypeptide(L)'
;MLNRYFELLPFIDAEGEELDELLPPAASKWRLRDLFGELKDIESVSKALQGSYANLHDVRVWFGGLIAAKLSYGRYLAQMADIAHSSDFEAGCVRVLKGQTKRLTRAEKAVLERFLEAPPADEDAQEEKDDGASVTFVERLQKRRRLEERQPSYELLAYIPPTSNVVERFFSVARATFGLQRHAL
;
A
#
# COMPACT_ATOMS: atom_id res chain seq x y z
N MET A 1 19.61 -5.41 19.20
CA MET A 1 19.45 -6.27 20.39
C MET A 1 19.31 -7.74 20.01
N LEU A 2 18.23 -8.18 19.34
CA LEU A 2 18.02 -9.61 19.01
C LEU A 2 19.05 -10.22 18.05
N ASN A 3 19.46 -9.49 17.00
CA ASN A 3 20.53 -9.95 16.10
C ASN A 3 21.81 -10.25 16.88
N ARG A 4 22.18 -9.32 17.78
CA ARG A 4 23.36 -9.43 18.62
C ARG A 4 23.26 -10.59 19.60
N TYR A 5 22.09 -10.84 20.19
CA TYR A 5 21.86 -12.01 21.03
C TYR A 5 22.17 -13.31 20.26
N PHE A 6 21.66 -13.46 19.03
CA PHE A 6 21.91 -14.67 18.25
C PHE A 6 23.35 -14.80 17.74
N GLU A 7 24.04 -13.69 17.49
CA GLU A 7 25.48 -13.69 17.19
C GLU A 7 26.32 -14.15 18.39
N LEU A 8 25.90 -13.79 19.60
CA LEU A 8 26.62 -14.13 20.84
C LEU A 8 26.26 -15.52 21.40
N LEU A 9 25.08 -16.03 21.07
CA LEU A 9 24.55 -17.30 21.59
C LEU A 9 25.53 -18.49 21.48
N PRO A 10 26.27 -18.71 20.37
CA PRO A 10 27.22 -19.83 20.28
C PRO A 10 28.39 -19.74 21.26
N PHE A 11 28.73 -18.52 21.70
CA PHE A 11 29.81 -18.28 22.66
C PHE A 11 29.32 -18.45 24.10
N ILE A 12 28.04 -18.11 24.37
CA ILE A 12 27.43 -18.21 25.70
C ILE A 12 27.06 -19.67 26.02
N ASP A 13 26.50 -20.41 25.06
CA ASP A 13 26.12 -21.82 25.25
C ASP A 13 27.36 -22.75 25.43
N ALA A 14 28.59 -22.24 25.20
CA ALA A 14 29.83 -23.00 25.33
C ALA A 14 30.52 -22.88 26.72
N GLU A 15 30.11 -21.92 27.55
CA GLU A 15 30.86 -21.51 28.77
C GLU A 15 30.39 -22.18 30.08
N GLY A 16 29.30 -22.96 30.10
CA GLY A 16 28.96 -23.90 31.20
C GLY A 16 27.51 -23.86 31.72
N GLU A 17 27.13 -24.90 32.50
CA GLU A 17 25.79 -25.11 33.10
C GLU A 17 25.29 -23.94 33.97
N GLU A 18 26.18 -23.06 34.44
CA GLU A 18 25.84 -21.94 35.34
C GLU A 18 24.92 -20.90 34.69
N LEU A 19 24.93 -20.79 33.35
CA LEU A 19 24.08 -19.88 32.58
C LEU A 19 22.82 -20.56 32.03
N ASP A 20 22.69 -21.90 32.12
CA ASP A 20 21.55 -22.62 31.55
C ASP A 20 20.22 -22.23 32.21
N GLU A 21 20.23 -21.90 33.50
CA GLU A 21 19.05 -21.40 34.22
C GLU A 21 18.67 -19.96 33.82
N LEU A 22 19.62 -19.18 33.29
CA LEU A 22 19.42 -17.77 32.89
C LEU A 22 19.06 -17.63 31.41
N LEU A 23 19.35 -18.64 30.59
CA LEU A 23 19.06 -18.63 29.17
C LEU A 23 17.61 -19.00 28.88
N PRO A 24 16.99 -18.41 27.83
CA PRO A 24 15.69 -18.86 27.38
C PRO A 24 15.73 -20.35 27.02
N PRO A 25 14.71 -21.14 27.37
CA PRO A 25 14.60 -22.52 26.95
C PRO A 25 14.73 -22.65 25.42
N ALA A 26 15.20 -23.81 24.93
CA ALA A 26 15.37 -24.05 23.50
C ALA A 26 14.11 -23.69 22.68
N ALA A 27 12.92 -24.08 23.15
CA ALA A 27 11.64 -23.74 22.52
C ALA A 27 11.41 -22.21 22.41
N SER A 28 11.78 -21.44 23.43
CA SER A 28 11.74 -19.98 23.40
C SER A 28 12.77 -19.40 22.42
N LYS A 29 14.00 -19.96 22.39
CA LYS A 29 15.04 -19.56 21.42
C LYS A 29 14.56 -19.75 19.97
N TRP A 30 13.89 -20.86 19.67
CA TRP A 30 13.26 -21.11 18.35
C TRP A 30 12.18 -20.07 18.02
N ARG A 31 11.26 -19.82 18.94
CA ARG A 31 10.20 -18.81 18.76
C ARG A 31 10.76 -17.40 18.58
N LEU A 32 11.83 -17.07 19.29
CA LEU A 32 12.55 -15.81 19.12
C LEU A 32 13.19 -15.68 17.73
N ARG A 33 13.71 -16.76 17.15
CA ARG A 33 14.26 -16.74 15.78
C ARG A 33 13.17 -16.48 14.74
N ASP A 34 12.04 -17.16 14.89
CA ASP A 34 10.88 -16.98 14.02
C ASP A 34 10.35 -15.54 14.07
N LEU A 35 10.11 -15.03 15.29
CA LEU A 35 9.71 -13.63 15.50
C LEU A 35 10.73 -12.63 14.95
N PHE A 36 12.03 -12.94 15.06
CA PHE A 36 13.07 -12.09 14.50
C PHE A 36 13.04 -12.06 12.97
N GLY A 37 12.67 -13.16 12.31
CA GLY A 37 12.38 -13.20 10.88
C GLY A 37 11.21 -12.28 10.53
N GLU A 38 10.08 -12.42 11.23
CA GLU A 38 8.91 -11.55 11.02
C GLU A 38 9.25 -10.05 11.19
N LEU A 39 10.05 -9.71 12.21
CA LEU A 39 10.48 -8.34 12.44
C LEU A 39 11.35 -7.79 11.31
N LYS A 40 12.20 -8.61 10.67
CA LYS A 40 12.99 -8.20 9.50
C LYS A 40 12.11 -7.89 8.30
N ASP A 41 11.07 -8.68 8.07
CA ASP A 41 10.13 -8.43 6.98
C ASP A 41 9.36 -7.13 7.21
N ILE A 42 8.87 -6.90 8.43
CA ILE A 42 8.22 -5.64 8.82
C ILE A 42 9.19 -4.45 8.69
N GLU A 43 10.43 -4.60 9.15
CA GLU A 43 11.46 -3.56 9.04
C GLU A 43 11.73 -3.20 7.57
N SER A 44 11.84 -4.21 6.71
CA SER A 44 12.04 -4.04 5.27
C SER A 44 10.92 -3.23 4.62
N VAL A 45 9.65 -3.62 4.87
CA VAL A 45 8.49 -2.87 4.38
C VAL A 45 8.45 -1.45 4.96
N SER A 46 8.73 -1.30 6.25
CA SER A 46 8.76 0.01 6.91
C SER A 46 9.80 0.95 6.30
N LYS A 47 10.99 0.44 5.93
CA LYS A 47 12.01 1.20 5.20
C LYS A 47 11.57 1.54 3.78
N ALA A 48 10.95 0.60 3.07
CA ALA A 48 10.43 0.84 1.72
C ALA A 48 9.36 1.94 1.71
N LEU A 49 8.47 1.96 2.71
CA LEU A 49 7.47 3.02 2.89
C LEU A 49 8.08 4.41 3.13
N GLN A 50 9.30 4.49 3.65
CA GLN A 50 10.00 5.75 3.87
C GLN A 50 10.63 6.31 2.59
N GLY A 51 10.64 5.55 1.49
CA GLY A 51 11.11 5.98 0.18
C GLY A 51 10.13 6.92 -0.53
N SER A 52 10.64 7.71 -1.49
CA SER A 52 9.86 8.71 -2.23
C SER A 52 9.13 8.18 -3.46
N TYR A 53 9.41 6.96 -3.90
CA TYR A 53 8.95 6.42 -5.18
C TYR A 53 7.87 5.35 -5.08
N ALA A 54 7.50 4.94 -3.86
CA ALA A 54 6.44 3.96 -3.68
C ALA A 54 5.10 4.59 -4.05
N ASN A 55 4.34 3.94 -4.92
CA ASN A 55 2.93 4.31 -5.15
C ASN A 55 2.00 3.41 -4.32
N LEU A 56 0.69 3.69 -4.35
CA LEU A 56 -0.28 2.93 -3.56
C LEU A 56 -0.39 1.46 -3.99
N HIS A 57 -0.14 1.15 -5.26
CA HIS A 57 -0.13 -0.23 -5.72
C HIS A 57 1.02 -1.01 -5.07
N ASP A 58 2.24 -0.46 -5.02
CA ASP A 58 3.40 -1.09 -4.40
C ASP A 58 3.15 -1.42 -2.93
N VAL A 59 2.62 -0.43 -2.19
CA VAL A 59 2.29 -0.59 -0.76
C VAL A 59 1.32 -1.73 -0.53
N ARG A 60 0.30 -1.88 -1.40
CA ARG A 60 -0.65 -3.01 -1.27
C ARG A 60 -0.03 -4.35 -1.59
N VAL A 61 0.96 -4.41 -2.49
CA VAL A 61 1.72 -5.65 -2.73
C VAL A 61 2.51 -6.03 -1.47
N TRP A 62 3.21 -5.06 -0.86
CA TRP A 62 3.99 -5.29 0.36
C TRP A 62 3.12 -5.70 1.55
N PHE A 63 2.00 -4.99 1.76
CA PHE A 63 1.04 -5.34 2.81
C PHE A 63 0.40 -6.71 2.58
N GLY A 64 0.06 -7.05 1.33
CA GLY A 64 -0.40 -8.39 0.98
C GLY A 64 0.62 -9.47 1.32
N GLY A 65 1.91 -9.21 1.06
CA GLY A 65 3.01 -10.09 1.46
C GLY A 65 3.10 -10.30 2.97
N LEU A 66 3.01 -9.22 3.76
CA LEU A 66 2.98 -9.31 5.22
C LEU A 66 1.76 -10.09 5.73
N ILE A 67 0.57 -9.85 5.18
CA ILE A 67 -0.64 -10.57 5.55
C ILE A 67 -0.52 -12.06 5.22
N ALA A 68 0.09 -12.41 4.08
CA ALA A 68 0.34 -13.80 3.72
C ALA A 68 1.32 -14.49 4.69
N ALA A 69 2.33 -13.76 5.18
CA ALA A 69 3.23 -14.25 6.21
C ALA A 69 2.53 -14.43 7.58
N LYS A 70 1.64 -13.48 7.94
CA LYS A 70 0.88 -13.55 9.19
C LYS A 70 -0.52 -12.95 9.03
N LEU A 71 -1.53 -13.82 9.01
CA LEU A 71 -2.92 -13.43 8.79
C LEU A 71 -3.44 -12.36 9.77
N SER A 72 -2.90 -12.32 11.00
CA SER A 72 -3.30 -11.32 12.01
C SER A 72 -3.01 -9.88 11.59
N TYR A 73 -2.07 -9.64 10.68
CA TYR A 73 -1.82 -8.29 10.16
C TYR A 73 -2.96 -7.76 9.30
N GLY A 74 -3.84 -8.63 8.80
CA GLY A 74 -5.01 -8.22 8.02
C GLY A 74 -5.91 -7.24 8.77
N ARG A 75 -5.95 -7.31 10.11
CA ARG A 75 -6.71 -6.35 10.93
C ARG A 75 -6.29 -4.88 10.73
N TYR A 76 -5.04 -4.65 10.35
CA TYR A 76 -4.47 -3.30 10.22
C TYR A 76 -4.05 -2.96 8.79
N LEU A 77 -3.61 -3.95 8.02
CA LEU A 77 -3.01 -3.75 6.70
C LEU A 77 -3.93 -4.12 5.53
N ALA A 78 -5.04 -4.81 5.80
CA ALA A 78 -5.97 -5.17 4.74
C ALA A 78 -6.61 -3.93 4.13
N GLN A 79 -7.05 -4.07 2.88
CA GLN A 79 -7.73 -3.02 2.13
C GLN A 79 -9.01 -2.51 2.82
N MET A 80 -9.66 -3.36 3.62
CA MET A 80 -10.90 -3.07 4.34
C MET A 80 -10.65 -2.95 5.85
N ALA A 81 -9.41 -2.72 6.28
CA ALA A 81 -9.11 -2.52 7.68
C ALA A 81 -9.81 -1.25 8.20
N ASP A 82 -10.32 -1.27 9.44
CA ASP A 82 -11.09 -0.16 10.03
C ASP A 82 -10.31 1.16 10.10
N ILE A 83 -8.97 1.10 10.02
CA ILE A 83 -8.08 2.25 10.02
C ILE A 83 -8.11 2.99 8.66
N ALA A 84 -8.47 2.29 7.56
CA ALA A 84 -8.55 2.90 6.24
C ALA A 84 -9.76 3.84 6.16
N HIS A 85 -9.50 5.14 6.02
CA HIS A 85 -10.55 6.15 5.98
C HIS A 85 -11.55 5.98 4.82
N SER A 86 -11.05 5.57 3.64
CA SER A 86 -11.86 5.33 2.45
C SER A 86 -11.33 4.13 1.69
N SER A 87 -11.89 2.95 1.96
CA SER A 87 -11.50 1.71 1.31
C SER A 87 -11.76 1.74 -0.20
N ASP A 88 -12.87 2.35 -0.64
CA ASP A 88 -13.19 2.50 -2.07
C ASP A 88 -12.19 3.43 -2.79
N PHE A 89 -11.72 4.49 -2.14
CA PHE A 89 -10.69 5.36 -2.74
C PHE A 89 -9.40 4.58 -2.97
N GLU A 90 -8.90 3.90 -1.93
CA GLU A 90 -7.66 3.13 -2.03
C GLU A 90 -7.78 1.99 -3.04
N ALA A 91 -8.93 1.30 -3.06
CA ALA A 91 -9.26 0.26 -4.02
C ALA A 91 -9.22 0.78 -5.46
N GLY A 92 -9.88 1.92 -5.69
CA GLY A 92 -9.91 2.59 -6.98
C GLY A 92 -8.51 2.95 -7.45
N CYS A 93 -7.73 3.65 -6.61
CA CYS A 93 -6.35 4.03 -6.91
C CYS A 93 -5.50 2.80 -7.31
N VAL A 94 -5.58 1.71 -6.55
CA VAL A 94 -4.83 0.48 -6.85
C VAL A 94 -5.26 -0.13 -8.19
N ARG A 95 -6.56 -0.12 -8.53
CA ARG A 95 -7.04 -0.61 -9.84
C ARG A 95 -6.55 0.27 -10.98
N VAL A 96 -6.58 1.59 -10.82
CA VAL A 96 -6.04 2.52 -11.81
C VAL A 96 -4.55 2.26 -12.05
N LEU A 97 -3.76 2.19 -10.98
CA LEU A 97 -2.31 1.95 -11.05
C LEU A 97 -1.95 0.57 -11.65
N LYS A 98 -2.87 -0.40 -11.58
CA LYS A 98 -2.75 -1.70 -12.28
C LYS A 98 -3.16 -1.67 -13.76
N GLY A 99 -3.60 -0.52 -14.28
CA GLY A 99 -4.17 -0.41 -15.63
C GLY A 99 -5.57 -1.02 -15.78
N GLN A 100 -6.29 -1.21 -14.67
CA GLN A 100 -7.60 -1.85 -14.63
C GLN A 100 -8.76 -0.86 -14.51
N THR A 101 -8.64 0.34 -15.09
CA THR A 101 -9.63 1.43 -15.06
C THR A 101 -11.04 0.98 -15.51
N LYS A 102 -11.12 0.08 -16.49
CA LYS A 102 -12.39 -0.52 -16.97
C LYS A 102 -13.14 -1.33 -15.90
N ARG A 103 -12.44 -1.80 -14.86
CA ARG A 103 -12.98 -2.65 -13.78
C ARG A 103 -13.31 -1.87 -12.50
N LEU A 104 -13.29 -0.55 -12.55
CA LEU A 104 -13.68 0.30 -11.43
C LEU A 104 -15.17 0.14 -11.12
N THR A 105 -15.50 -0.03 -9.85
CA THR A 105 -16.89 -0.08 -9.38
C THR A 105 -17.53 1.31 -9.45
N ARG A 106 -18.86 1.39 -9.33
CA ARG A 106 -19.57 2.68 -9.29
C ARG A 106 -19.11 3.53 -8.09
N ALA A 107 -18.87 2.92 -6.94
CA ALA A 107 -18.40 3.60 -5.73
C ALA A 107 -16.97 4.14 -5.94
N GLU A 108 -16.07 3.33 -6.48
CA GLU A 108 -14.69 3.75 -6.77
C GLU A 108 -14.66 4.91 -7.77
N LYS A 109 -15.48 4.85 -8.84
CA LYS A 109 -15.59 5.96 -9.81
C LYS A 109 -16.08 7.25 -9.15
N ALA A 110 -17.08 7.17 -8.27
CA ALA A 110 -17.62 8.34 -7.59
C ALA A 110 -16.58 9.03 -6.69
N VAL A 111 -15.72 8.26 -6.01
CA VAL A 111 -14.69 8.84 -5.14
C VAL A 111 -13.48 9.34 -5.95
N LEU A 112 -13.20 8.72 -7.10
CA LEU A 112 -12.11 9.13 -8.00
C LEU A 112 -12.48 10.24 -8.98
N GLU A 113 -13.74 10.66 -9.04
CA GLU A 113 -14.25 11.64 -10.00
C GLU A 113 -13.40 12.92 -10.05
N ARG A 114 -12.93 13.41 -8.89
CA ARG A 114 -12.09 14.62 -8.80
C ARG A 114 -10.70 14.47 -9.41
N PHE A 115 -10.24 13.24 -9.64
CA PHE A 115 -8.94 12.91 -10.22
C PHE A 115 -9.03 12.51 -11.69
N LEU A 116 -10.24 12.45 -12.24
CA LEU A 116 -10.45 12.21 -13.66
C LEU A 116 -9.95 13.42 -14.43
N GLU A 117 -9.05 13.20 -15.38
CA GLU A 117 -8.69 14.25 -16.33
C GLU A 117 -9.91 14.65 -17.15
N ALA A 118 -10.10 15.96 -17.31
CA ALA A 118 -11.16 16.48 -18.14
C ALA A 118 -11.01 15.87 -19.54
N PRO A 119 -12.07 15.26 -20.11
CA PRO A 119 -12.02 14.81 -21.49
C PRO A 119 -11.70 16.03 -22.39
N PRO A 120 -10.92 15.84 -23.48
CA PRO A 120 -10.73 16.90 -24.45
C PRO A 120 -12.11 17.40 -24.88
N ALA A 121 -12.30 18.72 -24.87
CA ALA A 121 -13.58 19.40 -25.06
C ALA A 121 -14.46 18.68 -26.09
N ASP A 122 -15.65 18.28 -25.64
CA ASP A 122 -16.67 17.68 -26.47
C ASP A 122 -17.19 18.71 -27.49
N GLU A 123 -16.61 18.72 -28.69
CA GLU A 123 -17.32 19.26 -29.87
C GLU A 123 -18.31 18.24 -30.46
N ASP A 124 -18.25 16.96 -30.03
CA ASP A 124 -19.04 15.87 -30.61
C ASP A 124 -19.92 15.11 -29.59
N ALA A 125 -20.34 15.74 -28.49
CA ALA A 125 -21.40 15.21 -27.64
C ALA A 125 -22.79 15.38 -28.30
N GLN A 126 -22.90 15.02 -29.58
CA GLN A 126 -24.18 14.67 -30.15
C GLN A 126 -24.45 13.24 -29.66
N GLU A 127 -25.37 13.12 -28.70
CA GLU A 127 -26.02 11.85 -28.40
C GLU A 127 -26.70 11.36 -29.68
N GLU A 128 -25.96 10.65 -30.55
CA GLU A 128 -26.58 9.89 -31.63
C GLU A 128 -27.35 8.75 -30.98
N LYS A 129 -28.64 9.02 -30.80
CA LYS A 129 -29.66 8.03 -30.48
C LYS A 129 -29.42 6.78 -31.31
N ASP A 130 -29.38 5.68 -30.60
CA ASP A 130 -29.37 4.32 -31.11
C ASP A 130 -30.57 4.10 -32.05
N ASP A 131 -30.38 4.33 -33.35
CA ASP A 131 -31.21 3.70 -34.37
C ASP A 131 -30.54 2.37 -34.71
N GLY A 132 -31.04 1.32 -34.04
CA GLY A 132 -30.56 -0.06 -34.09
C GLY A 132 -30.74 -0.77 -35.44
N ALA A 133 -30.60 -0.09 -36.57
CA ALA A 133 -30.64 -0.69 -37.88
C ALA A 133 -29.51 -0.14 -38.77
N SER A 134 -28.57 -1.02 -39.13
CA SER A 134 -27.53 -0.85 -40.17
C SER A 134 -26.13 -0.29 -39.80
N VAL A 135 -25.67 -0.41 -38.56
CA VAL A 135 -24.24 -0.13 -38.26
C VAL A 135 -23.33 -1.19 -38.88
N THR A 136 -22.44 -0.80 -39.80
CA THR A 136 -21.56 -1.72 -40.52
C THR A 136 -20.54 -2.41 -39.59
N PHE A 137 -19.97 -3.55 -40.00
CA PHE A 137 -18.92 -4.23 -39.21
C PHE A 137 -17.70 -3.31 -38.97
N VAL A 138 -17.34 -2.48 -39.96
CA VAL A 138 -16.24 -1.51 -39.87
C VAL A 138 -16.57 -0.40 -38.87
N GLU A 139 -17.78 0.16 -38.89
CA GLU A 139 -18.21 1.15 -37.91
C GLU A 139 -18.22 0.59 -36.48
N ARG A 140 -18.60 -0.67 -36.29
CA ARG A 140 -18.51 -1.33 -34.97
C ARG A 140 -17.07 -1.49 -34.50
N LEU A 141 -16.12 -1.74 -35.40
CA LEU A 141 -14.69 -1.80 -35.06
C LEU A 141 -14.12 -0.40 -34.77
N GLN A 142 -14.47 0.60 -35.58
CA GLN A 142 -14.05 1.98 -35.38
C GLN A 142 -14.63 2.56 -34.08
N LYS A 143 -15.89 2.28 -33.76
CA LYS A 143 -16.52 2.67 -32.48
C LYS A 143 -15.81 2.03 -31.29
N ARG A 144 -15.46 0.74 -31.36
CA ARG A 144 -14.65 0.07 -30.33
C ARG A 144 -13.29 0.73 -30.15
N ARG A 145 -12.60 1.03 -31.24
CA ARG A 145 -11.31 1.73 -31.19
C ARG A 145 -11.43 3.13 -30.55
N ARG A 146 -12.42 3.93 -30.94
CA ARG A 146 -12.68 5.26 -30.33
C ARG A 146 -12.96 5.15 -28.83
N LEU A 147 -13.72 4.14 -28.41
CA LEU A 147 -14.00 3.87 -26.99
C LEU A 147 -12.75 3.42 -26.21
N GLU A 148 -11.83 2.72 -26.86
CA GLU A 148 -10.54 2.34 -26.28
C GLU A 148 -9.59 3.53 -26.15
N GLU A 149 -9.61 4.45 -27.11
CA GLU A 149 -8.82 5.70 -27.11
C GLU A 149 -9.36 6.72 -26.08
N ARG A 150 -10.68 6.78 -25.85
CA ARG A 150 -11.32 7.66 -24.85
C ARG A 150 -11.34 7.10 -23.43
N GLN A 151 -10.38 6.26 -23.07
CA GLN A 151 -10.35 5.71 -21.72
C GLN A 151 -10.08 6.81 -20.68
N PRO A 152 -10.77 6.78 -19.53
CA PRO A 152 -10.55 7.76 -18.47
C PRO A 152 -9.11 7.67 -17.95
N SER A 153 -8.38 8.78 -18.06
CA SER A 153 -7.04 8.95 -17.51
C SER A 153 -7.09 9.55 -16.11
N TYR A 154 -6.13 9.14 -15.29
CA TYR A 154 -6.02 9.46 -13.88
C TYR A 154 -4.52 9.65 -13.54
N GLU A 155 -3.78 10.43 -14.34
CA GLU A 155 -2.31 10.51 -14.23
C GLU A 155 -1.87 10.99 -12.84
N LEU A 156 -2.65 11.86 -12.22
CA LEU A 156 -2.39 12.40 -10.88
C LEU A 156 -2.32 11.33 -9.78
N LEU A 157 -3.02 10.20 -9.93
CA LEU A 157 -3.04 9.15 -8.91
C LEU A 157 -1.68 8.46 -8.72
N ALA A 158 -0.82 8.48 -9.75
CA ALA A 158 0.54 7.95 -9.65
C ALA A 158 1.46 8.78 -8.74
N TYR A 159 1.11 10.06 -8.53
CA TYR A 159 1.92 11.00 -7.75
C TYR A 159 1.42 11.19 -6.32
N ILE A 160 0.25 10.65 -5.98
CA ILE A 160 -0.26 10.69 -4.60
C ILE A 160 0.59 9.74 -3.75
N PRO A 161 1.35 10.25 -2.76
CA PRO A 161 2.15 9.38 -1.93
C PRO A 161 1.23 8.46 -1.11
N PRO A 162 1.55 7.16 -1.02
CA PRO A 162 0.67 6.17 -0.39
C PRO A 162 0.69 6.23 1.14
N THR A 163 1.67 6.90 1.71
CA THR A 163 1.73 7.21 3.13
C THR A 163 2.09 8.68 3.26
N SER A 164 1.45 9.38 4.21
CA SER A 164 1.84 10.74 4.60
C SER A 164 3.15 10.72 5.39
N ASN A 165 4.10 9.84 5.04
CA ASN A 165 5.32 9.59 5.80
C ASN A 165 6.19 10.84 5.90
N VAL A 166 6.13 11.74 4.91
CA VAL A 166 6.82 13.03 4.97
C VAL A 166 6.26 13.89 6.11
N VAL A 167 4.93 13.95 6.23
CA VAL A 167 4.23 14.76 7.24
C VAL A 167 4.36 14.11 8.62
N GLU A 168 4.22 12.78 8.72
CA GLU A 168 4.41 12.05 9.98
C GLU A 168 5.87 12.09 10.47
N ARG A 169 6.86 12.00 9.57
CA ARG A 169 8.28 12.24 9.91
C ARG A 169 8.49 13.66 10.35
N PHE A 170 7.90 14.64 9.66
CA PHE A 170 7.97 16.04 10.07
C PHE A 170 7.42 16.23 11.50
N PHE A 171 6.24 15.69 11.81
CA PHE A 171 5.66 15.78 13.14
C PHE A 171 6.43 14.97 14.20
N SER A 172 7.00 13.82 13.82
CA SER A 172 7.83 13.01 14.72
C SER A 172 9.15 13.70 15.06
N VAL A 173 9.83 14.28 14.06
CA VAL A 173 11.03 15.09 14.24
C VAL A 173 10.70 16.32 15.08
N ALA A 174 9.65 17.07 14.74
CA ALA A 174 9.22 18.23 15.52
C ALA A 174 8.91 17.85 16.98
N ARG A 175 8.27 16.70 17.22
CA ARG A 175 8.03 16.22 18.59
C ARG A 175 9.33 15.84 19.30
N ALA A 176 10.28 15.20 18.64
CA ALA A 176 11.57 14.85 19.23
C ALA A 176 12.42 16.10 19.53
N THR A 177 12.40 17.12 18.66
CA THR A 177 13.19 18.34 18.81
C THR A 177 12.56 19.36 19.76
N PHE A 178 11.24 19.55 19.70
CA PHE A 178 10.52 20.58 20.48
C PHE A 178 9.72 20.02 21.66
N GLY A 179 9.53 18.71 21.76
CA GLY A 179 8.75 18.10 22.85
C GLY A 179 9.35 18.30 24.24
N LEU A 180 10.69 18.34 24.34
CA LEU A 180 11.39 18.61 25.61
C LEU A 180 11.15 20.03 26.14
N GLN A 181 10.94 21.02 25.25
CA GLN A 181 10.71 22.41 25.65
C GLN A 181 9.31 22.65 26.23
N ARG A 182 8.34 21.74 26.00
CA ARG A 182 6.96 21.87 26.52
C ARG A 182 6.77 21.27 27.91
N HIS A 183 7.73 20.49 28.41
CA HIS A 183 7.72 19.96 29.78
C HIS A 183 8.36 20.90 30.81
N ALA A 184 8.87 22.05 30.38
CA ALA A 184 9.51 23.07 31.21
C ALA A 184 8.62 24.31 31.48
N LEU A 185 7.33 24.23 31.14
CA LEU A 185 6.29 25.22 31.47
C LEU A 185 5.21 24.55 32.33
#